data_AF-A0A8T4N4E1-F1
#
_entry.id   AF-A0A8T4N4E1-F1
#
_cell.length_a   1.000
_cell.length_b   1.000
_cell.length_c   1.000
_cell.angle_alpha   90.00
_cell.angle_beta   90.00
_cell.angle_gamma   90.00
#
_symmetry.space_group_name_H-M   'P 1'
#
loop_
_entity.id
_entity.type
_entity.pdbx_description
1 polymer ?
#
loop_
_entity_poly.entity_id
_entity_poly.type
_entity_poly.pdbx_seq_one_letter_code
_entity_poly.pdbx_strand_id
1 'polypeptide(L)'
;MKKDETYITSTVNYIKRNLQKGYDKDSLKWALINQGNSRIEVDKAFVQAEKEMARDSSIESQRLASMQPAPRIEPIMPEVEKKKGFFSRFFGS
;
A
#
# COMPACT_ATOMS: atom_id res chain seq x y z
N MET A 1 -31.70 0.12 -10.73
CA MET A 1 -30.43 0.75 -10.30
C MET A 1 -30.72 2.17 -9.84
N LYS A 2 -30.47 2.50 -8.57
CA LYS A 2 -30.64 3.87 -8.08
C LYS A 2 -29.48 4.71 -8.60
N LYS A 3 -29.78 5.74 -9.40
CA LYS A 3 -28.79 6.59 -10.08
C LYS A 3 -27.79 7.24 -9.11
N ASP A 4 -28.25 7.46 -7.88
CA ASP A 4 -27.57 8.23 -6.84
C ASP A 4 -26.40 7.46 -6.20
N GLU A 5 -26.51 6.14 -6.03
CA GLU A 5 -25.43 5.31 -5.48
C GLU A 5 -24.21 5.30 -6.40
N THR A 6 -24.43 5.26 -7.71
CA THR A 6 -23.35 5.25 -8.70
C THR A 6 -22.60 6.58 -8.73
N TYR A 7 -23.31 7.70 -8.56
CA TYR A 7 -22.72 9.04 -8.60
C TYR A 7 -21.83 9.35 -7.38
N ILE A 8 -22.30 9.00 -6.18
CA ILE A 8 -21.50 9.18 -4.97
C ILE A 8 -20.26 8.29 -5.04
N THR A 9 -20.43 7.03 -5.46
CA THR A 9 -19.31 6.08 -5.60
C THR A 9 -18.29 6.55 -6.63
N SER A 10 -18.72 7.12 -7.76
CA SER A 10 -17.79 7.65 -8.77
C SER A 10 -17.01 8.87 -8.27
N THR A 11 -17.66 9.75 -7.51
CA THR A 11 -17.02 10.93 -6.89
C THR A 11 -15.99 10.52 -5.85
N VAL A 12 -16.32 9.56 -4.98
CA VAL A 12 -15.38 9.00 -4.00
C VAL A 12 -14.18 8.35 -4.68
N ASN A 13 -14.42 7.55 -5.73
CA ASN A 13 -13.34 6.93 -6.50
C ASN A 13 -12.46 7.96 -7.22
N TYR A 14 -13.06 9.03 -7.74
CA TYR A 14 -12.32 10.13 -8.33
C TYR A 14 -11.41 10.79 -7.29
N ILE A 15 -11.94 11.10 -6.10
CA ILE A 15 -11.16 11.67 -5.00
C ILE A 15 -9.99 10.75 -4.63
N LYS A 16 -10.26 9.45 -4.36
CA LYS A 16 -9.23 8.46 -4.02
C LYS A 16 -8.09 8.43 -5.03
N ARG A 17 -8.41 8.34 -6.33
CA ARG A 17 -7.39 8.27 -7.39
C ARG A 17 -6.53 9.53 -7.49
N ASN A 18 -7.11 10.70 -7.23
CA ASN A 18 -6.35 11.95 -7.26
C ASN A 18 -5.51 12.13 -5.99
N LEU A 19 -6.01 11.75 -4.81
CA LEU A 19 -5.20 11.76 -3.60
C LEU A 19 -4.00 10.81 -3.69
N GLN A 20 -4.19 9.61 -4.27
CA GLN A 20 -3.09 8.67 -4.52
C GLN A 20 -2.02 9.22 -5.49
N LYS A 21 -2.41 10.10 -6.41
CA LYS A 21 -1.48 10.79 -7.31
C LYS A 21 -0.77 11.98 -6.65
N GLY A 22 -1.13 12.33 -5.42
CA GLY A 22 -0.53 13.44 -4.67
C GLY A 22 -1.15 14.81 -5.00
N TYR A 23 -2.36 14.86 -5.56
CA TYR A 23 -3.07 16.14 -5.69
C TYR A 23 -3.43 16.70 -4.32
N ASP A 24 -3.33 18.03 -4.19
CA ASP A 24 -3.72 18.75 -3.00
C ASP A 24 -5.24 18.65 -2.74
N LYS A 25 -5.61 18.46 -1.47
CA LYS A 25 -7.00 18.25 -1.06
C LYS A 25 -7.86 19.47 -1.34
N ASP A 26 -7.36 20.66 -1.00
CA ASP A 26 -8.13 21.90 -1.10
C ASP A 26 -8.37 22.25 -2.57
N SER A 27 -7.35 22.09 -3.41
CA SER A 27 -7.44 22.25 -4.85
C SER A 27 -8.51 21.33 -5.47
N LEU A 28 -8.54 20.07 -5.04
CA LEU A 28 -9.49 19.09 -5.54
C LEU A 28 -10.92 19.35 -5.04
N LYS A 29 -11.09 19.83 -3.80
CA LYS A 29 -12.38 20.31 -3.29
C LYS A 29 -12.92 21.46 -4.14
N TRP A 30 -12.10 22.46 -4.41
CA TRP A 30 -12.49 23.60 -5.25
C TRP A 30 -12.84 23.19 -6.67
N ALA A 31 -12.08 22.26 -7.27
CA ALA A 31 -12.37 21.73 -8.59
C ALA A 31 -13.76 21.07 -8.65
N LEU A 32 -14.12 20.25 -7.67
CA LEU A 32 -15.42 19.58 -7.61
C LEU A 32 -16.57 20.58 -7.38
N ILE A 33 -16.37 21.59 -6.53
CA ILE A 33 -17.34 22.68 -6.34
C ILE A 33 -17.55 23.45 -7.65
N ASN A 34 -16.48 23.79 -8.36
CA ASN A 34 -16.54 24.49 -9.64
C ASN A 34 -17.21 23.66 -10.75
N GLN A 35 -17.22 22.32 -10.64
CA GLN A 35 -17.98 21.44 -11.53
C GLN A 35 -19.49 21.44 -11.26
N GLY A 36 -19.96 22.14 -10.22
CA GLY A 36 -21.37 22.24 -9.85
C GLY A 36 -21.79 21.32 -8.70
N ASN A 37 -20.86 20.63 -8.04
CA ASN A 37 -21.18 19.85 -6.84
C ASN A 37 -21.47 20.78 -5.66
N SER A 38 -22.40 20.40 -4.80
CA SER A 38 -22.62 21.14 -3.56
C SER A 38 -21.43 20.96 -2.62
N ARG A 39 -21.05 22.01 -1.89
CA ARG A 39 -19.95 21.95 -0.90
C ARG A 39 -20.14 20.83 0.12
N ILE A 40 -21.38 20.65 0.58
CA ILE A 40 -21.76 19.60 1.54
C ILE A 40 -21.51 18.21 0.97
N GLU A 41 -21.86 17.99 -0.29
CA GLU A 41 -21.67 16.71 -0.98
C GLU A 41 -20.18 16.40 -1.17
N VAL A 42 -19.41 17.40 -1.59
CA VAL A 42 -17.95 17.28 -1.72
C VAL A 42 -17.32 16.90 -0.37
N ASP A 43 -17.68 17.60 0.70
CA ASP A 43 -17.14 17.30 2.03
C ASP A 43 -17.52 15.88 2.51
N LYS A 44 -18.77 15.45 2.28
CA LYS A 44 -19.19 14.06 2.59
C LYS A 44 -18.40 13.03 1.79
N ALA A 45 -18.20 13.27 0.49
CA ALA A 45 -17.43 12.38 -0.37
C ALA A 45 -15.96 12.29 0.07
N PHE A 46 -15.36 13.39 0.52
CA PHE A 46 -14.01 13.40 1.08
C PHE A 46 -13.91 12.58 2.37
N VAL A 47 -14.83 12.77 3.31
CA VAL A 47 -14.86 11.99 4.56
C VAL A 47 -15.01 10.50 4.27
N GLN A 48 -15.84 10.14 3.29
CA GLN A 48 -16.02 8.76 2.86
C GLN A 48 -14.75 8.19 2.22
N ALA A 49 -14.12 8.94 1.31
CA ALA A 49 -12.88 8.54 0.65
C ALA A 49 -11.74 8.32 1.65
N GLU A 50 -11.58 9.21 2.64
CA GLU A 50 -10.57 9.07 3.68
C GLU A 50 -10.81 7.85 4.56
N LYS A 51 -12.07 7.59 4.95
CA LYS A 51 -12.43 6.38 5.72
C LYS A 51 -12.10 5.10 4.96
N GLU A 52 -12.39 5.07 3.66
CA GLU A 52 -12.07 3.90 2.82
C GLU A 52 -10.57 3.71 2.67
N MET A 53 -9.81 4.78 2.39
CA MET A 53 -8.35 4.71 2.30
C MET A 53 -7.69 4.27 3.62
N ALA A 54 -8.21 4.75 4.76
CA ALA A 54 -7.73 4.33 6.08
C ALA A 54 -8.01 2.83 6.33
N ARG A 55 -9.18 2.32 5.90
CA ARG A 55 -9.47 0.88 5.97
C ARG A 55 -8.57 0.06 5.06
N ASP A 56 -8.41 0.48 3.81
CA ASP A 56 -7.58 -0.20 2.81
C ASP A 56 -6.12 -0.31 3.31
N SER A 57 -5.56 0.78 3.85
CA SER A 57 -4.20 0.79 4.43
C SER A 57 -4.07 -0.06 5.70
N SER A 58 -5.08 -0.07 6.58
CA SER A 58 -5.08 -0.93 7.76
C SER A 58 -5.10 -2.41 7.37
N ILE A 59 -5.83 -2.79 6.33
CA ILE A 59 -5.89 -4.18 5.85
C ILE A 59 -4.54 -4.57 5.25
N GLU A 60 -3.92 -3.69 4.47
CA GLU A 60 -2.63 -3.96 3.85
C GLU A 60 -1.50 -4.13 4.88
N SER A 61 -1.47 -3.31 5.93
CA SER A 61 -0.49 -3.47 7.00
C SER A 61 -0.64 -4.80 7.76
N GLN A 62 -1.86 -5.26 8.01
CA GLN A 62 -2.12 -6.57 8.64
C GLN A 62 -1.69 -7.72 7.72
N ARG A 63 -1.95 -7.60 6.41
CA ARG A 63 -1.49 -8.57 5.40
C ARG A 63 0.04 -8.66 5.40
N LEU A 64 0.75 -7.53 5.36
CA LEU A 64 2.21 -7.49 5.41
C LEU A 64 2.76 -8.07 6.72
N ALA A 65 2.10 -7.82 7.85
CA ALA A 65 2.50 -8.37 9.15
C ALA A 65 2.36 -9.91 9.20
N SER A 66 1.29 -10.46 8.63
CA SER A 66 1.08 -11.91 8.55
C SER A 66 2.00 -12.63 7.56
N MET A 67 2.60 -11.89 6.62
CA MET A 67 3.56 -12.42 5.64
C MET A 67 5.01 -12.45 6.15
N GLN A 68 5.30 -11.94 7.35
CA GLN A 68 6.66 -11.99 7.88
C GLN A 68 7.15 -13.45 8.01
N PRO A 69 8.33 -13.79 7.47
CA PRO A 69 8.86 -15.15 7.58
C PRO A 69 9.21 -15.48 9.04
N ALA A 70 9.07 -16.77 9.39
CA ALA A 70 9.39 -17.30 10.71
C ALA A 70 10.79 -16.86 11.19
N PRO A 71 11.01 -16.68 12.51
CA PRO A 71 12.30 -16.25 13.04
C PRO A 71 13.41 -17.17 12.52
N ARG A 72 14.48 -16.57 12.00
CA ARG A 72 15.66 -17.28 11.52
C ARG A 72 16.31 -17.97 12.72
N ILE A 73 16.05 -19.26 12.89
CA ILE A 73 16.81 -20.11 13.81
C ILE A 73 18.22 -20.20 13.22
N GLU A 74 19.21 -19.63 13.89
CA GLU A 74 20.60 -19.82 13.48
C GLU A 74 20.97 -21.28 13.76
N PRO A 75 21.28 -22.10 12.73
CA PRO A 75 21.80 -23.42 13.00
C PRO A 75 23.16 -23.26 13.67
N ILE A 76 23.31 -23.83 14.87
CA ILE A 76 24.61 -23.97 15.53
C ILE A 76 25.47 -24.79 14.57
N MET A 77 26.39 -24.13 13.86
CA MET A 77 27.27 -24.79 12.91
C MET A 77 28.31 -25.58 13.72
N PRO A 78 28.37 -26.93 13.61
CA PRO A 78 29.55 -27.64 14.10
C PRO A 78 30.74 -27.22 13.23
N GLU A 79 31.86 -26.91 13.88
CA GLU A 79 33.10 -26.47 13.25
C GLU A 79 33.61 -27.56 12.28
N VAL A 80 33.31 -27.41 10.99
CA VAL A 80 33.70 -28.38 9.97
C VAL A 80 35.20 -28.21 9.69
N GLU A 81 36.00 -29.19 10.09
CA GLU A 81 37.42 -29.25 9.74
C GLU A 81 37.62 -29.11 8.23
N LYS A 82 38.44 -28.12 7.85
CA LYS A 82 38.75 -27.77 6.46
C LYS A 82 39.53 -28.90 5.78
N LYS A 83 38.84 -29.81 5.09
CA LYS A 83 39.51 -30.74 4.18
C LYS A 83 40.00 -29.96 2.96
N LYS A 84 41.32 -30.00 2.70
CA LYS A 84 41.93 -29.39 1.53
C LYS A 84 41.28 -29.96 0.26
N GLY A 85 40.67 -29.07 -0.52
CA GLY A 85 39.93 -29.44 -1.73
C GLY A 85 40.84 -30.03 -2.79
N PHE A 86 40.27 -30.89 -3.64
CA PHE A 86 40.96 -31.69 -4.66
C PHE A 86 41.92 -30.92 -5.59
N PHE A 87 41.73 -29.60 -5.73
CA PHE A 87 42.58 -28.70 -6.52
C PHE A 87 43.80 -28.15 -5.79
N SER A 88 43.91 -28.31 -4.46
CA SER A 88 45.10 -27.88 -3.70
C SER A 88 46.37 -28.64 -4.10
N ARG A 89 46.23 -29.70 -4.90
CA ARG A 89 47.32 -30.53 -5.43
C ARG A 89 47.70 -30.19 -6.87
N PHE A 90 46.93 -29.32 -7.54
CA PHE A 90 47.13 -28.94 -8.94
C PHE A 90 47.59 -27.49 -9.14
N PHE A 91 47.34 -26.58 -8.20
CA PHE A 91 47.72 -25.16 -8.35
C PHE A 91 48.50 -24.59 -7.15
N GLY A 92 48.99 -25.45 -6.26
CA GLY A 92 49.94 -25.04 -5.22
C GLY A 92 51.35 -25.26 -5.70
N SER A 93 52.12 -24.19 -5.90
CA SER A 93 53.59 -24.28 -5.89
C SER A 93 54.09 -24.61 -4.49
#